data_AF-A0YIV7-F1
#
_entry.id   AF-A0YIV7-F1
#
_cell.length_a   1.000
_cell.length_b   1.000
_cell.length_c   1.000
_cell.angle_alpha   90.00
_cell.angle_beta   90.00
_cell.angle_gamma   90.00
#
_symmetry.space_group_name_H-M   'P 1'
#
loop_
_entity.id
_entity.type
_entity.pdbx_description
1 polymer ?
#
loop_
_entity_poly.entity_id
_entity_poly.type
_entity_poly.pdbx_seq_one_letter_code
_entity_poly.pdbx_strand_id
1 'polypeptide(L)'
;MQNIKTKRESLDYYLNLPYPITLYPEPEGGYVAEIKDLSGCLTQGETIEEIMENIADAKRLWIETAYELGDEIPLPSTVSK
;
A
#
# COMPACT_ATOMS: atom_id res chain seq x y z
N MET A 1 11.80 30.03 18.66
CA MET A 1 10.83 29.78 17.57
C MET A 1 10.31 28.36 17.70
N GLN A 2 8.99 28.16 17.71
CA GLN A 2 8.38 26.82 17.73
C GLN A 2 8.41 26.27 16.30
N ASN A 3 9.33 25.34 16.01
CA ASN A 3 9.38 24.70 14.70
C ASN A 3 8.25 23.68 14.59
N ILE A 4 7.30 24.00 13.73
CA ILE A 4 6.11 23.23 13.39
C ILE A 4 6.56 21.90 12.78
N LYS A 5 6.75 20.87 13.60
CA LYS A 5 6.75 19.48 13.12
C LYS A 5 5.30 19.17 12.75
N THR A 6 5.02 19.08 11.46
CA THR A 6 3.75 18.54 10.94
C THR A 6 3.47 17.23 11.67
N LYS A 7 2.35 17.17 12.39
CA LYS A 7 1.97 16.00 13.19
C LYS A 7 1.65 14.87 12.22
N ARG A 8 2.40 13.77 12.26
CA ARG A 8 2.11 12.55 11.50
C ARG A 8 0.73 12.02 11.94
N GLU A 9 -0.10 11.64 10.98
CA GLU A 9 -1.36 10.94 11.26
C GLU A 9 -1.11 9.57 11.93
N SER A 10 -2.15 8.96 12.50
CA SER A 10 -2.03 7.67 13.19
C SER A 10 -1.73 6.52 12.21
N LEU A 11 -1.15 5.43 12.70
CA LEU A 11 -0.98 4.21 11.91
C LEU A 11 -2.33 3.71 11.36
N ASP A 12 -3.37 3.72 12.19
CA ASP A 12 -4.74 3.33 11.81
C ASP A 12 -5.30 4.18 10.66
N TYR A 13 -5.00 5.48 10.63
CA TYR A 13 -5.38 6.34 9.50
C TYR A 13 -4.80 5.80 8.19
N TYR A 14 -3.48 5.53 8.14
CA TYR A 14 -2.83 5.06 6.91
C TYR A 14 -3.30 3.66 6.49
N LEU A 15 -3.49 2.75 7.45
CA LEU A 15 -3.97 1.39 7.17
C LEU A 15 -5.36 1.39 6.49
N ASN A 16 -6.22 2.32 6.87
CA ASN A 16 -7.58 2.46 6.32
C ASN A 16 -7.65 3.28 5.01
N LEU A 17 -6.55 3.82 4.49
CA LEU A 17 -6.56 4.55 3.22
C LEU A 17 -6.83 3.62 2.02
N PRO A 18 -7.68 4.01 1.06
CA PRO A 18 -8.09 3.17 -0.07
C PRO A 18 -7.08 3.24 -1.22
N TYR A 19 -5.92 2.60 -1.05
CA TYR A 19 -4.92 2.53 -2.11
C TYR A 19 -5.44 1.74 -3.33
N PRO A 20 -5.30 2.27 -4.55
CA PRO A 20 -5.67 1.55 -5.76
C PRO A 20 -4.71 0.38 -5.99
N ILE A 21 -5.29 -0.77 -6.30
CA ILE A 21 -4.56 -1.99 -6.68
C ILE A 21 -4.64 -2.12 -8.20
N THR A 22 -3.49 -2.30 -8.84
CA THR A 22 -3.41 -2.68 -10.26
C THR A 22 -3.17 -4.18 -10.35
N LEU A 23 -3.97 -4.88 -11.15
CA LEU A 23 -3.79 -6.30 -11.46
C LEU A 23 -3.25 -6.46 -12.88
N TYR A 24 -2.21 -7.26 -13.02
CA TYR A 24 -1.63 -7.65 -14.29
C TYR A 24 -1.80 -9.17 -14.48
N PRO A 25 -2.50 -9.63 -15.53
CA PRO A 25 -2.56 -11.05 -15.85
C PRO A 25 -1.22 -11.52 -16.45
N GLU A 26 -0.74 -12.67 -16.02
CA GLU A 26 0.51 -13.24 -16.52
C GLU A 26 0.28 -14.20 -17.71
N PRO A 27 1.19 -14.27 -18.70
CA PRO A 27 1.01 -15.11 -19.90
C PRO A 27 0.87 -16.61 -19.61
N GLU A 28 1.47 -17.10 -18.53
CA GLU A 28 1.51 -18.51 -18.13
C GLU A 28 0.36 -18.89 -17.19
N GLY A 29 -0.51 -17.93 -16.84
CA GLY A 29 -1.54 -18.07 -15.82
C GLY A 29 -1.20 -17.29 -14.55
N GLY A 30 -2.21 -17.02 -13.73
CA GLY A 30 -2.08 -16.21 -12.52
C GLY A 30 -2.03 -14.70 -12.78
N TYR A 31 -1.68 -13.96 -11.72
CA TYR A 31 -1.74 -12.52 -11.66
C TYR A 31 -0.60 -11.94 -10.82
N VAL A 32 -0.19 -10.72 -11.16
CA VAL A 32 0.59 -9.84 -10.29
C VAL A 32 -0.32 -8.71 -9.81
N ALA A 33 -0.33 -8.44 -8.51
CA ALA A 33 -0.96 -7.26 -7.93
C ALA A 33 0.10 -6.25 -7.48
N GLU A 34 -0.17 -4.97 -7.69
CA GLU A 34 0.72 -3.87 -7.32
C GLU A 34 -0.08 -2.69 -6.75
N ILE A 35 0.42 -2.10 -5.66
CA ILE A 35 -0.01 -0.78 -5.19
C ILE A 35 1.05 0.25 -5.58
N LYS A 36 0.84 0.94 -6.70
CA LYS A 36 1.83 1.86 -7.29
C LYS A 36 2.24 3.01 -6.38
N ASP A 37 1.33 3.48 -5.55
CA ASP A 37 1.57 4.55 -4.60
C ASP A 37 2.53 4.12 -3.48
N LEU A 38 2.66 2.82 -3.23
CA LEU A 38 3.54 2.22 -2.24
C LEU A 38 4.66 1.46 -2.96
N SER A 39 5.71 2.18 -3.37
CA SER A 39 6.80 1.61 -4.17
C SER A 39 7.33 0.29 -3.59
N GLY A 40 7.35 -0.75 -4.41
CA GLY A 40 7.77 -2.10 -4.01
C GLY A 40 6.70 -2.95 -3.31
N CYS A 41 5.47 -2.44 -3.16
CA CYS A 41 4.33 -3.21 -2.66
C CYS A 41 3.66 -3.96 -3.82
N LEU A 42 4.13 -5.17 -4.08
CA LEU A 42 3.57 -6.09 -5.06
C LEU A 42 3.57 -7.53 -4.57
N THR A 43 2.74 -8.36 -5.18
CA THR A 43 2.67 -9.80 -4.94
C THR A 43 2.22 -10.54 -6.21
N GLN A 44 2.38 -11.86 -6.23
CA GLN A 44 1.95 -12.75 -7.31
C GLN A 44 1.14 -13.91 -6.73
N GLY A 45 0.20 -14.45 -7.51
CA GLY A 45 -0.71 -15.50 -7.10
C GLY A 45 -1.47 -16.09 -8.29
N GLU A 46 -2.10 -17.23 -8.08
CA GLU A 46 -2.74 -17.99 -9.16
C GLU A 46 -4.20 -17.54 -9.38
N THR A 47 -4.86 -17.08 -8.32
CA THR A 47 -6.28 -16.69 -8.35
C THR A 47 -6.48 -15.23 -7.93
N ILE A 48 -7.64 -14.67 -8.31
CA ILE A 48 -8.02 -13.31 -7.92
C ILE A 48 -8.27 -13.23 -6.40
N GLU A 49 -8.84 -14.27 -5.80
CA GLU A 49 -9.08 -14.30 -4.36
C GLU A 49 -7.76 -14.30 -3.58
N GLU A 50 -6.82 -15.17 -3.96
CA GLU A 50 -5.50 -15.26 -3.33
C GLU A 50 -4.72 -13.95 -3.46
N ILE A 51 -4.66 -13.37 -4.67
CA ILE A 51 -3.87 -12.17 -4.90
C ILE A 51 -4.40 -10.96 -4.10
N MET A 52 -5.71 -10.90 -3.90
CA MET A 52 -6.35 -9.82 -3.13
C MET A 52 -6.09 -9.94 -1.63
N GLU A 53 -6.03 -11.15 -1.10
CA GLU A 53 -5.58 -11.39 0.28
C GLU A 53 -4.10 -11.02 0.43
N ASN A 54 -3.25 -11.52 -0.47
CA ASN A 54 -1.81 -11.30 -0.41
C ASN A 54 -1.43 -9.81 -0.53
N ILE A 55 -2.09 -9.04 -1.40
CA ILE A 55 -1.77 -7.61 -1.57
C ILE A 55 -2.26 -6.77 -0.38
N ALA A 56 -3.34 -7.20 0.29
CA ALA A 56 -3.81 -6.55 1.52
C ALA A 56 -2.79 -6.73 2.67
N ASP A 57 -2.23 -7.93 2.81
CA ASP A 57 -1.17 -8.20 3.78
C ASP A 57 0.12 -7.46 3.44
N ALA A 58 0.53 -7.45 2.17
CA ALA A 58 1.69 -6.70 1.71
C ALA A 58 1.55 -5.20 1.98
N LYS A 59 0.37 -4.62 1.71
CA LYS A 59 0.03 -3.22 2.04
C LYS A 59 0.20 -2.96 3.53
N ARG A 60 -0.39 -3.82 4.37
CA ARG A 60 -0.33 -3.67 5.83
C ARG A 60 1.12 -3.65 6.30
N LEU A 61 1.91 -4.65 5.92
CA LEU A 61 3.31 -4.77 6.33
C LEU A 61 4.16 -3.58 5.86
N TRP A 62 3.95 -3.13 4.62
CA TRP A 62 4.63 -1.95 4.08
C TRP A 62 4.34 -0.71 4.92
N ILE A 63 3.06 -0.45 5.23
CA ILE A 63 2.62 0.71 6.01
C ILE A 63 3.14 0.63 7.45
N GLU A 64 3.06 -0.54 8.10
CA GLU A 64 3.58 -0.74 9.46
C GLU A 64 5.08 -0.47 9.52
N THR A 65 5.85 -1.01 8.56
CA THR A 65 7.30 -0.82 8.50
C THR A 65 7.67 0.65 8.30
N ALA A 66 7.07 1.31 7.30
CA ALA A 66 7.29 2.75 7.07
C ALA A 66 6.84 3.60 8.28
N TYR A 67 5.81 3.13 9.01
CA TYR A 67 5.38 3.77 10.25
C TYR A 67 6.42 3.66 11.36
N GLU A 68 6.91 2.47 11.63
CA GLU A 68 7.90 2.21 12.68
C GLU A 68 9.24 2.91 12.41
N LEU A 69 9.67 2.95 11.15
CA LEU A 69 10.94 3.57 10.75
C LEU A 69 10.88 5.11 10.68
N GLY A 70 9.68 5.69 10.75
CA GLY A 70 9.50 7.14 10.63
C GLY A 70 9.55 7.66 9.20
N ASP A 71 9.43 6.78 8.21
CA ASP A 71 9.46 7.10 6.78
C ASP A 71 8.18 7.83 6.34
N GLU A 72 8.26 8.55 5.21
CA GLU A 72 7.09 9.13 4.57
C GLU A 72 6.18 8.04 4.00
N ILE A 73 4.89 8.11 4.30
CA ILE A 73 3.87 7.22 3.74
C ILE A 73 3.10 8.02 2.68
N PRO A 74 3.25 7.70 1.38
CA PRO A 74 2.53 8.39 0.30
C PRO A 74 1.01 8.24 0.46
N LEU A 75 0.22 9.25 0.09
CA LEU A 75 -1.24 9.12 0.07
C LEU A 75 -1.71 8.43 -1.21
N PRO A 76 -2.87 7.73 -1.21
CA PRO A 76 -3.42 7.15 -2.43
C PRO A 76 -3.67 8.20 -3.51
N SER A 77 -3.32 7.86 -4.75
CA SER A 77 -3.52 8.69 -5.93
C SER A 77 -4.98 9.02 -6.24
N THR A 78 -5.92 8.18 -5.78
CA THR A 78 -7.38 8.38 -5.96
C THR A 78 -8.02 9.27 -4.89
N VAL A 79 -7.29 9.70 -3.86
CA VAL A 79 -7.74 10.80 -2.98
C VAL A 79 -7.55 12.12 -3.73
N SER A 80 -8.39 12.34 -4.74
CA SER A 80 -8.65 13.68 -5.26
C SER A 80 -9.37 14.47 -4.17
N LYS A 81 -8.79 15.60 -3.76
CA LYS A 81 -9.47 16.63 -2.98
C LYS A 81 -10.74 17.11 -3.68
#